data_AF-A0A180EXC4-F1
#
_entry.id   AF-A0A180EXC4-F1
#
_cell.length_a   1.000
_cell.length_b   1.000
_cell.length_c   1.000
_cell.angle_alpha   90.00
_cell.angle_beta   90.00
_cell.angle_gamma   90.00
#
_symmetry.space_group_name_H-M   'P 1'
#
loop_
_entity.id
_entity.type
_entity.pdbx_description
1 polymer ?
#
loop_
_entity_poly.entity_id
_entity_poly.type
_entity_poly.pdbx_seq_one_letter_code
_entity_poly.pdbx_strand_id
1 'polypeptide(L)'
;MTKEDSHVRAAHRLLQGIILPVDDPFRNSYYPPNGWRCRCSTRKLTQRMYDSRVKVYEQKGTSDLTDSEMSQKRAGEVVAKPFRRNVGTSEIFDRNGHPYFKANRDAREMQLSAVKNYGMKLVKDICDSKISLSKYRGGIKSPEEFRQQWEAWEKQYEKPGEGFTIVDKKNNISSFFDRSLMEKTIRRKRYGYFDEIERIINDPDEIWATWQPSGRMKNEFFNIYARYYEDTPVAMLINNDGRVDSLYKWDGKPEDFEKFRTGLLKKRKR
;
A
#
# COMPACT_ATOMS: atom_id res chain seq x y z
N MET A 1 24.82 9.84 8.23
CA MET A 1 25.17 9.69 9.66
C MET A 1 24.64 8.37 10.21
N THR A 2 25.30 7.83 11.22
CA THR A 2 24.99 6.59 11.93
C THR A 2 24.39 6.91 13.31
N LYS A 3 23.95 5.88 14.04
CA LYS A 3 23.44 6.01 15.42
C LYS A 3 24.53 6.00 16.50
N GLU A 4 25.80 5.90 16.11
CA GLU A 4 26.97 5.93 17.02
C GLU A 4 26.90 4.93 18.20
N ASP A 5 26.24 3.79 17.98
CA ASP A 5 26.15 2.70 18.96
C ASP A 5 26.81 1.42 18.44
N SER A 6 26.93 0.41 19.30
CA SER A 6 27.54 -0.89 19.00
C SER A 6 26.79 -1.73 17.95
N HIS A 7 25.53 -1.39 17.65
CA HIS A 7 24.71 -2.08 16.67
C HIS A 7 24.87 -1.49 15.25
N VAL A 8 25.66 -0.41 15.09
CA VAL A 8 26.08 0.08 13.78
C VAL A 8 27.19 -0.84 13.26
N ARG A 9 27.02 -1.36 12.04
CA ARG A 9 28.07 -2.16 11.37
C ARG A 9 29.38 -1.39 11.37
N ALA A 10 30.48 -2.04 11.72
CA ALA A 10 31.80 -1.42 11.76
C ALA A 10 32.14 -0.69 10.46
N ALA A 11 31.86 -1.31 9.31
CA ALA A 11 32.05 -0.72 7.99
C ALA A 11 31.25 0.59 7.78
N HIS A 12 30.04 0.70 8.33
CA HIS A 12 29.21 1.90 8.16
C HIS A 12 29.70 3.10 8.97
N ARG A 13 30.64 2.92 9.91
CA ARG A 13 31.26 4.05 10.61
C ARG A 13 32.01 4.98 9.66
N LEU A 14 32.49 4.47 8.52
CA LEU A 14 33.10 5.28 7.45
C LEU A 14 32.12 6.27 6.79
N LEU A 15 30.81 6.06 6.97
CA LEU A 15 29.76 6.97 6.48
C LEU A 15 29.36 8.03 7.52
N GLN A 16 29.97 8.02 8.70
CA GLN A 16 29.74 9.03 9.72
C GLN A 16 30.46 10.32 9.34
N GLY A 17 29.83 11.46 9.61
CA GLY A 17 30.46 12.76 9.40
C GLY A 17 30.51 13.24 7.94
N ILE A 18 30.14 12.43 6.95
CA ILE A 18 30.01 12.89 5.55
C ILE A 18 29.00 14.04 5.48
N ILE A 19 29.48 15.20 5.04
CA ILE A 19 28.71 16.42 4.84
C ILE A 19 29.00 16.89 3.41
N LEU A 20 27.98 16.87 2.56
CA LEU A 20 28.08 17.24 1.15
C LEU A 20 26.91 18.16 0.76
N PRO A 21 27.05 18.95 -0.32
CA PRO A 21 25.96 19.72 -0.91
C PRO A 21 24.68 18.90 -1.15
N VAL A 22 23.55 19.59 -1.28
CA VAL A 22 22.24 18.94 -1.40
C VAL A 22 22.06 18.19 -2.72
N ASP A 23 22.70 18.71 -3.75
CA ASP A 23 22.73 18.29 -5.15
C ASP A 23 23.90 17.35 -5.48
N ASP A 24 24.75 17.02 -4.49
CA ASP A 24 25.90 16.15 -4.71
C ASP A 24 25.47 14.73 -5.17
N PRO A 25 26.11 14.17 -6.22
CA PRO A 25 25.77 12.87 -6.80
C PRO A 25 25.90 11.70 -5.82
N PHE A 26 26.65 11.85 -4.73
CA PHE A 26 26.73 10.87 -3.64
C PHE A 26 25.33 10.42 -3.17
N ARG A 27 24.37 11.36 -3.11
CA ARG A 27 23.01 11.09 -2.64
C ARG A 27 22.21 10.22 -3.60
N ASN A 28 22.55 10.20 -4.89
CA ASN A 28 21.88 9.35 -5.87
C ASN A 28 22.17 7.86 -5.62
N SER A 29 23.32 7.57 -5.01
CA SER A 29 23.79 6.20 -4.80
C SER A 29 23.85 5.75 -3.34
N TYR A 30 23.97 6.66 -2.36
CA TYR A 30 24.27 6.29 -0.98
C TYR A 30 23.31 6.88 0.05
N TYR A 31 22.06 7.10 -0.35
CA TYR A 31 21.00 7.56 0.55
C TYR A 31 20.46 6.39 1.38
N PRO A 32 20.45 6.49 2.73
CA PRO A 32 20.02 5.40 3.60
C PRO A 32 18.57 4.91 3.30
N PRO A 33 18.30 3.60 3.46
CA PRO A 33 19.12 2.60 4.14
C PRO A 33 20.22 1.98 3.25
N ASN A 34 21.47 2.07 3.70
CA ASN A 34 22.65 1.55 2.98
C ASN A 34 22.93 0.05 3.25
N GLY A 35 21.91 -0.72 3.63
CA GLY A 35 22.04 -2.13 3.97
C GLY A 35 20.83 -2.68 4.71
N TRP A 36 20.74 -4.01 4.86
CA TRP A 36 19.68 -4.66 5.62
C TRP A 36 19.64 -4.17 7.08
N ARG A 37 18.46 -3.81 7.59
CA ARG A 37 18.28 -3.25 8.96
C ARG A 37 19.25 -2.10 9.26
N CYS A 38 19.67 -1.34 8.25
CA CYS A 38 20.53 -0.18 8.45
C CYS A 38 19.78 0.89 9.23
N ARG A 39 20.44 1.46 10.24
CA ARG A 39 19.90 2.55 11.09
C ARG A 39 20.56 3.90 10.80
N CYS A 40 21.34 3.98 9.71
CA CYS A 40 21.90 5.25 9.25
C CYS A 40 20.77 6.17 8.76
N SER A 41 20.96 7.48 8.91
CA SER A 41 20.04 8.51 8.48
C SER A 41 20.78 9.70 7.86
N THR A 42 20.01 10.63 7.28
CA THR A 42 20.50 11.91 6.78
C THR A 42 19.85 13.05 7.56
N ARG A 43 20.55 14.17 7.72
CA ARG A 43 20.02 15.40 8.30
C ARG A 43 20.45 16.57 7.45
N LYS A 44 19.52 17.49 7.16
CA LYS A 44 19.86 18.79 6.54
C LYS A 44 20.54 19.67 7.59
N LEU A 45 21.60 20.37 7.18
CA LEU A 45 22.29 21.35 8.01
C LEU A 45 21.99 22.75 7.45
N THR A 46 21.83 23.73 8.33
CA THR A 46 21.86 25.14 7.93
C THR A 46 23.31 25.61 7.80
N GLN A 47 23.55 26.74 7.14
CA GLN A 47 24.90 27.31 6.99
C GLN A 47 25.58 27.48 8.35
N ARG A 48 24.88 28.08 9.33
CA ARG A 48 25.39 28.25 10.70
C ARG A 48 25.81 26.93 11.37
N MET A 49 25.04 25.86 11.16
CA MET A 49 25.36 24.53 11.70
C MET A 49 26.57 23.91 10.99
N TYR A 50 26.68 24.13 9.68
CA TYR A 50 27.84 23.72 8.89
C TYR A 50 29.10 24.42 9.41
N ASP A 51 29.11 25.76 9.46
CA ASP A 51 30.26 26.55 9.89
C ASP A 51 30.74 26.16 11.31
N SER A 52 29.78 25.88 12.19
CA SER A 52 30.08 25.43 13.56
C SER A 52 30.74 24.05 13.58
N ARG A 53 30.36 23.14 12.67
CA ARG A 53 31.02 21.84 12.53
C ARG A 53 32.40 21.95 11.92
N VAL A 54 32.58 22.79 10.90
CA VAL A 54 33.90 23.04 10.28
C VAL A 54 34.92 23.47 11.34
N LYS A 55 34.56 24.44 12.19
CA LYS A 55 35.44 24.91 13.28
C LYS A 55 35.85 23.80 14.25
N VAL A 56 34.93 22.90 14.60
CA VAL A 56 35.23 21.74 15.48
C VAL A 56 36.22 20.78 14.82
N TYR A 57 36.10 20.56 13.50
CA TYR A 57 37.01 19.69 12.75
C TYR A 57 38.41 20.31 12.61
N GLU A 58 38.48 21.61 12.30
CA GLU A 58 39.73 22.38 12.23
C GLU A 58 40.50 22.35 13.55
N GLN A 59 39.81 22.56 14.68
CA GLN A 59 40.41 22.52 16.02
C GLN A 59 40.95 21.13 16.41
N LYS A 60 40.35 20.05 15.88
CA LYS A 60 40.79 18.68 16.13
C LYS A 60 41.94 18.23 15.21
N GLY A 61 42.41 19.10 14.29
CA GLY A 61 43.44 18.75 13.30
C GLY A 61 42.99 17.70 12.28
N THR A 62 41.70 17.35 12.27
CA THR A 62 41.07 16.46 11.28
C THR A 62 40.41 17.35 10.23
N SER A 63 41.10 17.64 9.13
CA SER A 63 40.53 18.39 7.99
C SER A 63 39.50 17.59 7.16
N ASP A 64 38.92 16.54 7.73
CA ASP A 64 38.11 15.53 7.03
C ASP A 64 36.67 16.02 6.75
N LEU A 65 36.52 17.25 6.24
CA LEU A 65 35.38 17.54 5.38
C LEU A 65 35.58 16.70 4.14
N THR A 66 34.87 15.59 4.08
CA THR A 66 35.01 14.61 3.02
C THR A 66 34.67 15.24 1.68
N ASP A 67 35.65 15.28 0.77
CA ASP A 67 35.37 15.61 -0.63
C ASP A 67 34.43 14.56 -1.24
N SER A 68 33.75 14.93 -2.33
CA SER A 68 32.73 14.08 -2.96
C SER A 68 33.32 12.77 -3.47
N GLU A 69 34.51 12.79 -4.08
CA GLU A 69 35.14 11.61 -4.68
C GLU A 69 35.55 10.58 -3.62
N MET A 70 36.20 11.03 -2.56
CA MET A 70 36.59 10.22 -1.41
C MET A 70 35.36 9.67 -0.69
N SER A 71 34.30 10.47 -0.54
CA SER A 71 33.03 10.02 0.01
C SER A 71 32.45 8.87 -0.82
N GLN A 72 32.40 9.03 -2.15
CA GLN A 72 31.91 8.00 -3.05
C GLN A 72 32.76 6.72 -3.00
N LYS A 73 34.09 6.84 -2.90
CA LYS A 73 34.99 5.69 -2.75
C LYS A 73 34.73 4.95 -1.43
N ARG A 74 34.74 5.66 -0.29
CA ARG A 74 34.46 5.10 1.05
C ARG A 74 33.10 4.38 1.06
N ALA A 75 32.07 5.01 0.51
CA ALA A 75 30.74 4.40 0.44
C ALA A 75 30.67 3.23 -0.55
N GLY A 76 31.38 3.30 -1.67
CA GLY A 76 31.51 2.22 -2.64
C GLY A 76 32.20 0.96 -2.08
N GLU A 77 33.01 1.08 -1.04
CA GLU A 77 33.64 -0.07 -0.38
C GLU A 77 32.68 -0.76 0.61
N VAL A 78 31.84 0.01 1.30
CA VAL A 78 31.04 -0.51 2.43
C VAL A 78 29.56 -0.76 2.10
N VAL A 79 29.01 -0.10 1.08
CA VAL A 79 27.61 -0.25 0.67
C VAL A 79 27.52 -1.31 -0.42
N ALA A 80 26.80 -2.39 -0.14
CA ALA A 80 26.57 -3.45 -1.11
C ALA A 80 25.74 -2.93 -2.31
N LYS A 81 26.07 -3.40 -3.52
CA LYS A 81 25.46 -2.95 -4.78
C LYS A 81 23.91 -2.86 -4.75
N PRO A 82 23.16 -3.83 -4.18
CA PRO A 82 21.70 -3.74 -4.14
C PRO A 82 21.16 -2.51 -3.38
N PHE A 83 21.94 -1.96 -2.45
CA PHE A 83 21.57 -0.80 -1.64
C PHE A 83 22.12 0.52 -2.20
N ARG A 84 22.83 0.50 -3.34
CA ARG A 84 23.38 1.71 -3.94
C ARG A 84 22.31 2.45 -4.75
N ARG A 85 21.47 3.22 -4.07
CA ARG A 85 20.36 3.96 -4.66
C ARG A 85 19.93 5.12 -3.77
N ASN A 86 19.01 5.93 -4.28
CA ASN A 86 18.27 6.88 -3.48
C ASN A 86 16.83 6.39 -3.24
N VAL A 87 16.55 5.81 -2.08
CA VAL A 87 15.19 5.31 -1.75
C VAL A 87 14.14 6.42 -1.61
N GLY A 88 14.56 7.68 -1.51
CA GLY A 88 13.64 8.83 -1.50
C GLY A 88 13.14 9.21 -2.89
N THR A 89 13.78 8.75 -3.96
CA THR A 89 13.45 9.10 -5.35
C THR A 89 13.30 7.88 -6.26
N SER A 90 13.55 6.67 -5.75
CA SER A 90 13.47 5.41 -6.52
C SER A 90 12.71 4.34 -5.75
N GLU A 91 12.37 3.25 -6.42
CA GLU A 91 11.75 2.09 -5.79
C GLU A 91 12.66 1.47 -4.71
N ILE A 92 12.05 1.01 -3.61
CA ILE A 92 12.75 0.47 -2.43
C ILE A 92 13.57 -0.77 -2.80
N PHE A 93 13.08 -1.63 -3.71
CA PHE A 93 13.79 -2.81 -4.17
C PHE A 93 13.73 -2.95 -5.70
N ASP A 94 14.90 -3.12 -6.33
CA ASP A 94 14.99 -3.43 -7.75
C ASP A 94 14.67 -4.92 -7.94
N ARG A 95 13.54 -5.21 -8.59
CA ARG A 95 13.05 -6.58 -8.75
C ARG A 95 13.84 -7.39 -9.77
N ASN A 96 14.53 -6.73 -10.68
CA ASN A 96 15.28 -7.40 -11.76
C ASN A 96 16.67 -7.82 -11.30
N GLY A 97 17.35 -6.96 -10.52
CA GLY A 97 18.73 -7.18 -10.09
C GLY A 97 18.92 -7.70 -8.67
N HIS A 98 17.95 -7.51 -7.76
CA HIS A 98 18.18 -7.77 -6.34
C HIS A 98 18.30 -9.27 -6.02
N PRO A 99 19.31 -9.70 -5.21
CA PRO A 99 19.58 -11.11 -4.92
C PRO A 99 18.37 -11.92 -4.44
N TYR A 100 17.51 -11.31 -3.61
CA TYR A 100 16.27 -11.93 -3.15
C TYR A 100 15.37 -12.43 -4.30
N PHE A 101 15.11 -11.60 -5.32
CA PHE A 101 14.25 -11.98 -6.46
C PHE A 101 14.97 -12.84 -7.50
N LYS A 102 16.30 -12.94 -7.43
CA LYS A 102 17.07 -13.90 -8.21
C LYS A 102 16.99 -15.30 -7.60
N ALA A 103 17.10 -15.38 -6.28
CA ALA A 103 17.00 -16.63 -5.52
C ALA A 103 15.57 -17.17 -5.47
N ASN A 104 14.57 -16.28 -5.36
CA ASN A 104 13.16 -16.64 -5.39
C ASN A 104 12.48 -15.94 -6.57
N ARG A 105 12.33 -16.66 -7.69
CA ARG A 105 11.66 -16.15 -8.89
C ARG A 105 10.17 -15.90 -8.63
N ASP A 106 9.53 -16.76 -7.84
CA ASP A 106 8.11 -16.63 -7.48
C ASP A 106 7.86 -15.39 -6.62
N ALA A 107 8.87 -14.90 -5.89
CA ALA A 107 8.76 -13.62 -5.17
C ALA A 107 8.63 -12.41 -6.11
N ARG A 108 8.82 -12.57 -7.43
CA ARG A 108 8.49 -11.56 -8.43
C ARG A 108 6.99 -11.52 -8.73
N GLU A 109 6.23 -12.55 -8.37
CA GLU A 109 4.76 -12.54 -8.45
C GLU A 109 4.23 -11.45 -7.53
N MET A 110 3.73 -10.35 -8.12
CA MET A 110 3.19 -9.22 -7.36
C MET A 110 1.86 -9.53 -6.67
N GLN A 111 1.16 -10.58 -7.11
CA GLN A 111 -0.21 -10.89 -6.73
C GLN A 111 -0.28 -12.32 -6.20
N LEU A 112 0.05 -12.49 -4.92
CA LEU A 112 -0.03 -13.77 -4.21
C LEU A 112 -1.48 -14.21 -4.08
N SER A 113 -1.80 -15.46 -4.37
CA SER A 113 -3.18 -15.97 -4.29
C SER A 113 -3.52 -16.52 -2.90
N ALA A 114 -4.77 -16.36 -2.49
CA ALA A 114 -5.28 -16.88 -1.22
C ALA A 114 -5.02 -18.37 -1.01
N VAL A 115 -5.31 -19.18 -2.04
CA VAL A 115 -5.19 -20.65 -1.93
C VAL A 115 -3.73 -21.10 -2.00
N LYS A 116 -3.01 -20.76 -3.09
CA LYS A 116 -1.63 -21.23 -3.34
C LYS A 116 -0.64 -20.71 -2.29
N ASN A 117 -0.75 -19.43 -1.90
CA ASN A 117 0.29 -18.75 -1.14
C ASN A 117 -0.09 -18.55 0.34
N TYR A 118 -1.37 -18.40 0.66
CA TYR A 118 -1.84 -18.19 2.03
C TYR A 118 -2.51 -19.44 2.65
N GLY A 119 -2.67 -20.54 1.89
CA GLY A 119 -3.28 -21.78 2.38
C GLY A 119 -4.75 -21.60 2.79
N MET A 120 -5.46 -20.67 2.15
CA MET A 120 -6.85 -20.36 2.46
C MET A 120 -7.81 -21.30 1.71
N LYS A 121 -9.01 -21.48 2.27
CA LYS A 121 -10.09 -22.25 1.63
C LYS A 121 -10.52 -21.57 0.33
N LEU A 122 -10.97 -22.37 -0.64
CA LEU A 122 -11.62 -21.86 -1.84
C LEU A 122 -12.91 -21.13 -1.45
N VAL A 123 -13.29 -20.11 -2.23
CA VAL A 123 -14.55 -19.39 -2.06
C VAL A 123 -15.74 -20.35 -2.12
N LYS A 124 -15.68 -21.34 -3.01
CA LYS A 124 -16.66 -22.41 -3.09
C LYS A 124 -16.84 -23.13 -1.76
N ASP A 125 -15.75 -23.61 -1.16
CA ASP A 125 -15.80 -24.32 0.13
C ASP A 125 -16.31 -23.42 1.26
N ILE A 126 -15.99 -22.12 1.21
CA ILE A 126 -16.49 -21.14 2.18
C ILE A 126 -18.01 -21.03 2.09
N CYS A 127 -18.55 -20.82 0.88
CA CYS A 127 -19.98 -20.74 0.63
C CYS A 127 -20.71 -22.07 0.93
N ASP A 128 -20.13 -23.20 0.54
CA ASP A 128 -20.72 -24.54 0.72
C ASP A 128 -20.77 -24.96 2.20
N SER A 129 -19.78 -24.54 3.00
CA SER A 129 -19.70 -24.92 4.41
C SER A 129 -20.86 -24.38 5.27
N LYS A 130 -21.58 -23.35 4.81
CA LYS A 130 -22.68 -22.66 5.51
C LYS A 130 -22.41 -22.36 7.00
N ILE A 131 -21.14 -22.23 7.38
CA ILE A 131 -20.74 -21.88 8.75
C ILE A 131 -21.16 -20.43 8.99
N SER A 132 -22.33 -20.23 9.60
CA SER A 132 -22.89 -18.95 10.07
C SER A 132 -22.70 -17.75 9.12
N LEU A 133 -22.81 -17.95 7.80
CA LEU A 133 -22.80 -16.83 6.86
C LEU A 133 -24.08 -16.01 7.06
N SER A 134 -23.96 -14.68 7.06
CA SER A 134 -25.13 -13.83 7.17
C SER A 134 -25.97 -13.94 5.89
N LYS A 135 -27.29 -14.01 6.04
CA LYS A 135 -28.20 -13.75 4.93
C LYS A 135 -28.09 -12.30 4.49
N TYR A 136 -28.21 -12.12 3.19
CA TYR A 136 -28.30 -10.83 2.56
C TYR A 136 -29.63 -10.15 2.93
N ARG A 137 -29.60 -8.84 3.25
CA ARG A 137 -30.80 -8.10 3.67
C ARG A 137 -31.83 -7.91 2.57
N GLY A 138 -31.43 -7.88 1.29
CA GLY A 138 -32.38 -7.79 0.18
C GLY A 138 -33.05 -6.43 0.01
N GLY A 139 -32.45 -5.36 0.55
CA GLY A 139 -33.16 -4.13 0.89
C GLY A 139 -33.55 -3.22 -0.27
N ILE A 140 -32.80 -3.21 -1.38
CA ILE A 140 -33.05 -2.25 -2.48
C ILE A 140 -33.55 -2.97 -3.73
N LYS A 141 -34.83 -2.79 -4.04
CA LYS A 141 -35.52 -3.46 -5.14
C LYS A 141 -35.69 -2.56 -6.36
N SER A 142 -35.62 -1.24 -6.20
CA SER A 142 -35.82 -0.29 -7.29
C SER A 142 -34.71 0.79 -7.36
N PRO A 143 -34.49 1.40 -8.55
CA PRO A 143 -33.64 2.57 -8.68
C PRO A 143 -34.10 3.78 -7.85
N GLU A 144 -35.39 3.88 -7.57
CA GLU A 144 -35.98 4.94 -6.76
C GLU A 144 -35.60 4.77 -5.28
N GLU A 145 -35.75 3.55 -4.74
CA GLU A 145 -35.29 3.20 -3.38
C GLU A 145 -33.78 3.44 -3.23
N PHE A 146 -33.00 3.08 -4.25
CA PHE A 146 -31.56 3.34 -4.27
C PHE A 146 -31.23 4.83 -4.16
N ARG A 147 -31.93 5.69 -4.93
CA ARG A 147 -31.73 7.15 -4.87
C ARG A 147 -32.11 7.72 -3.51
N GLN A 148 -33.22 7.27 -2.94
CA GLN A 148 -33.64 7.69 -1.59
C GLN A 148 -32.60 7.32 -0.53
N GLN A 149 -32.05 6.10 -0.59
CA GLN A 149 -30.99 5.66 0.31
C GLN A 149 -29.70 6.46 0.11
N TRP A 150 -29.32 6.74 -1.14
CA TRP A 150 -28.15 7.56 -1.47
C TRP A 150 -28.28 8.97 -0.88
N GLU A 151 -29.42 9.64 -1.10
CA GLU A 151 -29.69 10.98 -0.56
C GLU A 151 -29.71 11.00 0.97
N ALA A 152 -30.23 9.94 1.60
CA ALA A 152 -30.18 9.80 3.07
C ALA A 152 -28.74 9.74 3.60
N TRP A 153 -27.86 9.00 2.91
CA TRP A 153 -26.44 8.90 3.27
C TRP A 153 -25.67 10.19 2.98
N GLU A 154 -25.92 10.89 1.88
CA GLU A 154 -25.31 12.20 1.63
C GLU A 154 -25.63 13.21 2.74
N LYS A 155 -26.87 13.19 3.26
CA LYS A 155 -27.28 14.02 4.41
C LYS A 155 -26.57 13.60 5.69
N GLN A 156 -26.45 12.30 5.94
CA GLN A 156 -25.80 11.77 7.14
C GLN A 156 -24.30 12.08 7.20
N TYR A 157 -23.62 12.11 6.06
CA TYR A 157 -22.16 12.31 5.95
C TYR A 157 -21.76 13.73 5.51
N GLU A 158 -22.68 14.69 5.58
CA GLU A 158 -22.44 16.14 5.51
C GLU A 158 -21.72 16.68 4.26
N LYS A 159 -21.99 16.12 3.06
CA LYS A 159 -21.61 16.73 1.77
C LYS A 159 -22.69 16.56 0.67
N PRO A 160 -23.85 17.23 0.78
CA PRO A 160 -24.94 17.09 -0.19
C PRO A 160 -24.49 17.42 -1.62
N GLY A 161 -24.72 16.51 -2.57
CA GLY A 161 -24.46 16.73 -4.00
C GLY A 161 -23.07 16.34 -4.53
N GLU A 162 -22.10 16.05 -3.65
CA GLU A 162 -20.77 15.57 -4.05
C GLU A 162 -20.56 14.07 -3.79
N GLY A 163 -21.47 13.43 -3.05
CA GLY A 163 -21.33 12.07 -2.55
C GLY A 163 -21.02 12.02 -1.05
N PHE A 164 -20.51 10.89 -0.58
CA PHE A 164 -20.20 10.71 0.85
C PHE A 164 -18.97 9.81 1.07
N THR A 165 -18.37 9.91 2.25
CA THR A 165 -17.19 9.11 2.61
C THR A 165 -17.47 8.28 3.85
N ILE A 166 -17.22 6.98 3.76
CA ILE A 166 -17.24 6.06 4.91
C ILE A 166 -15.80 5.64 5.21
N VAL A 167 -15.38 5.77 6.47
CA VAL A 167 -14.01 5.48 6.91
C VAL A 167 -13.97 4.20 7.73
N ASP A 168 -13.24 3.20 7.24
CA ASP A 168 -12.81 2.07 8.03
C ASP A 168 -11.65 2.49 8.94
N LYS A 169 -12.00 2.92 10.17
CA LYS A 169 -11.01 3.38 11.16
C LYS A 169 -10.03 2.28 11.56
N LYS A 170 -10.42 1.00 11.47
CA LYS A 170 -9.57 -0.12 11.89
C LYS A 170 -8.43 -0.38 10.89
N ASN A 171 -8.72 -0.25 9.61
CA ASN A 171 -7.74 -0.48 8.55
C ASN A 171 -7.17 0.82 7.95
N ASN A 172 -7.65 1.97 8.43
CA ASN A 172 -7.29 3.31 7.96
C ASN A 172 -7.51 3.46 6.44
N ILE A 173 -8.69 3.08 5.97
CA ILE A 173 -9.09 3.15 4.56
C ILE A 173 -10.36 4.00 4.45
N SER A 174 -10.31 5.02 3.62
CA SER A 174 -11.47 5.85 3.28
C SER A 174 -12.12 5.35 2.00
N SER A 175 -13.44 5.32 1.99
CA SER A 175 -14.28 4.89 0.86
C SER A 175 -15.17 6.05 0.45
N PHE A 176 -14.80 6.75 -0.62
CA PHE A 176 -15.56 7.86 -1.19
C PHE A 176 -16.50 7.36 -2.30
N PHE A 177 -17.78 7.64 -2.13
CA PHE A 177 -18.87 7.24 -3.02
C PHE A 177 -19.33 8.48 -3.78
N ASP A 178 -18.92 8.58 -5.05
CA ASP A 178 -19.21 9.74 -5.89
C ASP A 178 -20.46 9.55 -6.76
N ARG A 179 -20.99 10.65 -7.30
CA ARG A 179 -22.14 10.64 -8.22
C ARG A 179 -21.91 9.74 -9.45
N SER A 180 -20.68 9.64 -9.92
CA SER A 180 -20.31 8.77 -11.05
C SER A 180 -20.54 7.29 -10.72
N LEU A 181 -20.21 6.85 -9.50
CA LEU A 181 -20.53 5.52 -9.00
C LEU A 181 -22.04 5.29 -8.89
N MET A 182 -22.79 6.28 -8.38
CA MET A 182 -24.25 6.21 -8.31
C MET A 182 -24.87 5.93 -9.68
N GLU A 183 -24.52 6.74 -10.69
CA GLU A 183 -25.01 6.60 -12.07
C GLU A 183 -24.59 5.26 -12.69
N LYS A 184 -23.33 4.84 -12.47
CA LYS A 184 -22.80 3.55 -12.93
C LYS A 184 -23.57 2.37 -12.31
N THR A 185 -23.97 2.48 -11.05
CA THR A 185 -24.70 1.44 -10.29
C THR A 185 -26.13 1.28 -10.79
N ILE A 186 -26.83 2.40 -11.04
CA ILE A 186 -28.18 2.41 -11.63
C ILE A 186 -28.15 1.81 -13.03
N ARG A 187 -27.27 2.31 -13.90
CA ARG A 187 -27.16 1.86 -15.30
C ARG A 187 -26.89 0.35 -15.40
N ARG A 188 -26.10 -0.20 -14.48
CA ARG A 188 -25.76 -1.63 -14.44
C ARG A 188 -26.73 -2.48 -13.64
N LYS A 189 -27.79 -1.89 -13.06
CA LYS A 189 -28.76 -2.55 -12.17
C LYS A 189 -28.10 -3.29 -10.99
N ARG A 190 -27.08 -2.66 -10.38
CA ARG A 190 -26.29 -3.23 -9.27
C ARG A 190 -26.63 -2.63 -7.90
N TYR A 191 -27.76 -1.95 -7.80
CA TYR A 191 -28.16 -1.23 -6.60
C TYR A 191 -28.64 -2.12 -5.46
N GLY A 192 -28.98 -3.39 -5.73
CA GLY A 192 -29.49 -4.31 -4.71
C GLY A 192 -28.67 -4.26 -3.43
N TYR A 193 -27.37 -4.52 -3.54
CA TYR A 193 -26.44 -4.75 -2.43
C TYR A 193 -25.91 -3.49 -1.74
N PHE A 194 -26.45 -2.33 -2.08
CA PHE A 194 -25.96 -1.07 -1.54
C PHE A 194 -26.24 -0.94 -0.03
N ASP A 195 -27.33 -1.55 0.44
CA ASP A 195 -27.69 -1.65 1.87
C ASP A 195 -26.70 -2.46 2.72
N GLU A 196 -25.77 -3.18 2.10
CA GLU A 196 -24.73 -3.95 2.78
C GLU A 196 -23.38 -3.22 2.87
N ILE A 197 -23.21 -2.05 2.25
CA ILE A 197 -21.93 -1.33 2.24
C ILE A 197 -21.40 -1.09 3.66
N GLU A 198 -22.26 -0.65 4.59
CA GLU A 198 -21.86 -0.45 5.98
C GLU A 198 -21.33 -1.74 6.62
N ARG A 199 -21.97 -2.88 6.33
CA ARG A 199 -21.52 -4.19 6.83
C ARG A 199 -20.22 -4.63 6.20
N ILE A 200 -20.06 -4.42 4.90
CA ILE A 200 -18.83 -4.75 4.16
C ILE A 200 -17.67 -3.94 4.71
N ILE A 201 -17.85 -2.65 5.00
CA ILE A 201 -16.80 -1.78 5.52
C ILE A 201 -16.48 -2.08 6.99
N ASN A 202 -17.50 -2.26 7.84
CA ASN A 202 -17.31 -2.41 9.29
C ASN A 202 -16.92 -3.84 9.70
N ASP A 203 -17.42 -4.86 8.99
CA ASP A 203 -17.16 -6.27 9.27
C ASP A 203 -16.80 -7.06 7.99
N PRO A 204 -15.73 -6.69 7.25
CA PRO A 204 -15.30 -7.50 6.11
C PRO A 204 -14.71 -8.83 6.57
N ASP A 205 -14.99 -9.89 5.80
CA ASP A 205 -14.37 -11.20 5.98
C ASP A 205 -12.91 -11.18 5.52
N GLU A 206 -12.63 -10.53 4.40
CA GLU A 206 -11.28 -10.36 3.87
C GLU A 206 -11.07 -8.94 3.34
N ILE A 207 -9.85 -8.41 3.51
CA ILE A 207 -9.40 -7.18 2.85
C ILE A 207 -8.10 -7.48 2.13
N TRP A 208 -8.06 -7.20 0.83
CA TRP A 208 -6.92 -7.42 -0.06
C TRP A 208 -6.40 -6.11 -0.63
N ALA A 209 -5.08 -5.99 -0.78
CA ALA A 209 -4.43 -4.95 -1.57
C ALA A 209 -3.88 -5.57 -2.86
N THR A 210 -4.47 -5.19 -3.99
CA THR A 210 -4.29 -5.85 -5.29
C THR A 210 -3.98 -4.83 -6.38
N TRP A 211 -3.32 -5.30 -7.44
CA TRP A 211 -3.17 -4.58 -8.69
C TRP A 211 -4.06 -5.25 -9.73
N GLN A 212 -5.04 -4.51 -10.26
CA GLN A 212 -5.94 -5.01 -11.30
C GLN A 212 -5.96 -4.07 -12.50
N PRO A 213 -6.16 -4.59 -13.72
CA PRO A 213 -6.43 -3.74 -14.86
C PRO A 213 -7.75 -3.01 -14.64
N SER A 214 -7.78 -1.72 -14.98
CA SER A 214 -9.00 -0.92 -14.99
C SER A 214 -9.30 -0.45 -16.41
N GLY A 215 -10.51 0.05 -16.65
CA GLY A 215 -10.86 0.63 -17.95
C GLY A 215 -10.03 1.87 -18.32
N ARG A 216 -9.28 2.44 -17.36
CA ARG A 216 -8.47 3.65 -17.54
C ARG A 216 -6.97 3.37 -17.54
N MET A 217 -6.51 2.36 -16.80
CA MET A 217 -5.07 2.07 -16.64
C MET A 217 -4.78 0.58 -16.79
N LYS A 218 -3.63 0.26 -17.39
CA LYS A 218 -3.17 -1.14 -17.52
C LYS A 218 -3.07 -1.86 -16.18
N ASN A 219 -2.67 -1.13 -15.12
CA ASN A 219 -2.64 -1.60 -13.74
C ASN A 219 -3.01 -0.45 -12.80
N GLU A 220 -4.07 -0.62 -12.02
CA GLU A 220 -4.49 0.29 -10.96
C GLU A 220 -4.51 -0.48 -9.63
N PHE A 221 -4.14 0.22 -8.55
CA PHE A 221 -4.14 -0.36 -7.22
C PHE A 221 -5.52 -0.27 -6.59
N PHE A 222 -5.98 -1.36 -5.99
CA PHE A 222 -7.24 -1.43 -5.26
C PHE A 222 -7.08 -2.05 -3.87
N ASN A 223 -7.79 -1.49 -2.90
CA ASN A 223 -8.21 -2.23 -1.72
C ASN A 223 -9.54 -2.91 -2.03
N ILE A 224 -9.58 -4.24 -1.91
CA ILE A 224 -10.79 -5.04 -2.08
C ILE A 224 -11.30 -5.48 -0.73
N TYR A 225 -12.53 -5.10 -0.44
CA TYR A 225 -13.30 -5.63 0.68
C TYR A 225 -14.15 -6.77 0.17
N ALA A 226 -13.92 -7.97 0.70
CA ALA A 226 -14.72 -9.15 0.38
C ALA A 226 -15.53 -9.58 1.60
N ARG A 227 -16.80 -9.91 1.35
CA ARG A 227 -17.70 -10.48 2.34
C ARG A 227 -18.48 -11.64 1.73
N TYR A 228 -18.60 -12.73 2.45
CA TYR A 228 -19.26 -13.96 2.04
C TYR A 228 -20.67 -14.00 2.65
N TYR A 229 -21.66 -14.22 1.79
CA TYR A 229 -23.05 -14.43 2.20
C TYR A 229 -23.47 -15.86 1.84
N GLU A 230 -24.57 -16.32 2.41
CA GLU A 230 -25.14 -17.65 2.09
C GLU A 230 -25.38 -17.84 0.59
N ASP A 231 -25.83 -16.79 -0.10
CA ASP A 231 -26.18 -16.87 -1.52
C ASP A 231 -24.95 -16.68 -2.42
N THR A 232 -24.09 -15.71 -2.09
CA THR A 232 -22.90 -15.37 -2.92
C THR A 232 -21.97 -14.38 -2.21
N PRO A 233 -20.66 -14.37 -2.53
CA PRO A 233 -19.78 -13.29 -2.13
C PRO A 233 -20.10 -11.95 -2.78
N VAL A 234 -19.68 -10.89 -2.09
CA VAL A 234 -19.68 -9.50 -2.55
C VAL A 234 -18.27 -8.93 -2.43
N ALA A 235 -17.83 -8.19 -3.45
CA ALA A 235 -16.57 -7.45 -3.47
C ALA A 235 -16.81 -5.96 -3.68
N MET A 236 -16.18 -5.12 -2.85
CA MET A 236 -16.13 -3.67 -3.03
C MET A 236 -14.68 -3.25 -3.32
N LEU A 237 -14.48 -2.57 -4.45
CA LEU A 237 -13.16 -2.12 -4.93
C LEU A 237 -13.00 -0.62 -4.64
N ILE A 238 -11.98 -0.27 -3.87
CA ILE A 238 -11.60 1.10 -3.55
C ILE A 238 -10.23 1.36 -4.15
N ASN A 239 -10.09 2.36 -5.01
CA ASN A 239 -8.82 2.67 -5.65
C ASN A 239 -7.84 3.34 -4.67
N ASN A 240 -6.62 3.64 -5.15
CA ASN A 240 -5.57 4.25 -4.32
C ASN A 240 -5.93 5.63 -3.75
N ASP A 241 -6.82 6.37 -4.42
CA ASP A 241 -7.28 7.70 -3.98
C ASP A 241 -8.43 7.61 -2.95
N GLY A 242 -8.83 6.39 -2.57
CA GLY A 242 -9.94 6.15 -1.66
C GLY A 242 -11.31 6.22 -2.33
N ARG A 243 -11.38 6.34 -3.65
CA ARG A 243 -12.65 6.34 -4.39
C ARG A 243 -13.13 4.90 -4.62
N VAL A 244 -14.40 4.65 -4.36
CA VAL A 244 -15.05 3.38 -4.66
C VAL A 244 -15.28 3.30 -6.18
N ASP A 245 -14.60 2.37 -6.85
CA ASP A 245 -14.77 2.18 -8.29
C ASP A 245 -16.03 1.35 -8.59
N SER A 246 -16.21 0.23 -7.87
CA SER A 246 -17.25 -0.75 -8.16
C SER A 246 -17.63 -1.57 -6.93
N LEU A 247 -18.92 -1.91 -6.87
CA LEU A 247 -19.49 -2.94 -5.99
C LEU A 247 -19.96 -4.11 -6.86
N TYR A 248 -19.53 -5.32 -6.54
CA TYR A 248 -19.87 -6.55 -7.25
C TYR A 248 -20.54 -7.53 -6.30
N LYS A 249 -21.82 -7.82 -6.52
CA LYS A 249 -22.37 -9.11 -6.11
C LYS A 249 -22.02 -10.14 -7.17
N TRP A 250 -21.46 -11.24 -6.75
CA TRP A 250 -20.88 -12.20 -7.68
C TRP A 250 -21.92 -13.16 -8.25
N ASP A 251 -22.44 -12.87 -9.44
CA ASP A 251 -23.44 -13.75 -10.08
C ASP A 251 -22.80 -14.90 -10.89
N GLY A 252 -21.47 -15.07 -10.81
CA GLY A 252 -20.71 -16.08 -11.55
C GLY A 252 -20.38 -17.34 -10.74
N LYS A 253 -19.52 -18.20 -11.28
CA LYS A 253 -19.03 -19.38 -10.57
C LYS A 253 -18.19 -18.94 -9.36
N PRO A 254 -18.37 -19.52 -8.15
CA PRO A 254 -17.60 -19.12 -6.97
C PRO A 254 -16.08 -19.17 -7.16
N GLU A 255 -15.58 -20.11 -7.97
CA GLU A 255 -14.16 -20.28 -8.29
C GLU A 255 -13.56 -19.04 -8.99
N ASP A 256 -14.35 -18.33 -9.79
CA ASP A 256 -13.89 -17.13 -10.51
C ASP A 256 -13.76 -15.90 -9.58
N PHE A 257 -14.30 -15.96 -8.36
CA PHE A 257 -14.15 -14.91 -7.35
C PHE A 257 -12.71 -14.86 -6.79
N GLU A 258 -11.94 -15.94 -6.94
CA GLU A 258 -10.54 -16.01 -6.48
C GLU A 258 -9.64 -14.92 -7.08
N LYS A 259 -10.00 -14.36 -8.24
CA LYS A 259 -9.29 -13.22 -8.82
C LYS A 259 -9.24 -12.00 -7.89
N PHE A 260 -10.24 -11.83 -7.04
CA PHE A 260 -10.30 -10.77 -6.03
C PHE A 260 -9.51 -11.10 -4.76
N ARG A 261 -9.11 -12.36 -4.58
CA ARG A 261 -8.34 -12.88 -3.46
C ARG A 261 -6.88 -13.09 -3.84
N THR A 262 -6.33 -12.07 -4.50
CA THR A 262 -4.93 -12.01 -4.93
C THR A 262 -4.28 -10.71 -4.44
N GLY A 263 -2.97 -10.73 -4.22
CA GLY A 263 -2.23 -9.58 -3.70
C GLY A 263 -1.85 -9.75 -2.22
N LEU A 264 -1.77 -8.62 -1.52
CA LEU A 264 -1.42 -8.60 -0.10
C LEU A 264 -2.71 -8.72 0.74
N LEU A 265 -2.81 -9.80 1.51
CA LEU A 265 -3.88 -9.96 2.50
C LEU A 265 -3.67 -8.97 3.67
N LYS A 266 -4.53 -7.96 3.78
CA LYS A 266 -4.51 -6.94 4.85
C LYS A 266 -5.27 -7.39 6.08
N LYS A 267 -6.41 -8.06 5.89
CA LYS A 267 -7.28 -8.56 6.96
C LYS A 267 -7.93 -9.87 6.54
N ARG A 268 -8.04 -10.80 7.50
CA ARG A 268 -8.88 -12.00 7.41
C ARG A 268 -9.64 -12.16 8.73
N LYS A 269 -10.94 -12.39 8.65
CA LYS A 269 -11.78 -12.76 9.78
C LYS A 269 -11.45 -14.21 10.17
N ARG A 270 -11.14 -14.40 11.46
CA ARG A 270 -10.78 -15.71 12.03
C ARG A 270 -12.03 -16.48 12.39
#